data_AF-A0A8I6ABN0-F1
#
_entry.id   AF-A0A8I6ABN0-F1
#
_cell.length_a   1.000
_cell.length_b   1.000
_cell.length_c   1.000
_cell.angle_alpha   90.00
_cell.angle_beta   90.00
_cell.angle_gamma   90.00
#
_symmetry.space_group_name_H-M   'P 1'
#
loop_
_entity.id
_entity.type
_entity.pdbx_description
1 polymer ?
#
loop_
_entity_poly.entity_id
_entity_poly.type
_entity_poly.pdbx_seq_one_letter_code
_entity_poly.pdbx_strand_id
1 'polypeptide(L)'
;MFNIRNIGKTLVTRTQGTKIASDGLKGRVFEVCLADLQNDEVAFRKFKLITEDVQGKNCLTNFHGMDLTRDKMCSMVKKWQTMIEAHVDVKTTDGYLLRLFCVGFTKKRNNQIRKTSYAQHQQVCQIRKKMMEIMT
;
A
#
# COMPACT_ATOMS: atom_id res chain seq x y z
N MET A 1 13.44 3.49 -8.21
CA MET A 1 12.64 2.42 -7.59
C MET A 1 11.88 1.62 -8.64
N PHE A 2 11.10 2.25 -9.51
CA PHE A 2 10.35 1.58 -10.58
C PHE A 2 11.08 1.64 -11.93
N ASN A 3 10.90 0.62 -12.77
CA ASN A 3 11.46 0.59 -14.12
C ASN A 3 10.73 1.58 -15.04
N ILE A 4 9.40 1.65 -14.95
CA ILE A 4 8.59 2.61 -15.70
C ILE A 4 8.53 3.91 -14.89
N ARG A 5 9.16 4.95 -15.45
CA ARG A 5 9.24 6.28 -14.80
C ARG A 5 8.09 7.21 -15.16
N ASN A 6 7.45 6.99 -16.31
CA ASN A 6 6.37 7.84 -16.79
C ASN A 6 5.03 7.20 -16.47
N ILE A 7 4.28 7.80 -15.54
CA ILE A 7 2.96 7.31 -15.12
C ILE A 7 1.89 7.73 -16.14
N GLY A 8 1.98 8.96 -16.65
CA GLY A 8 0.93 9.54 -17.48
C GLY A 8 1.01 11.05 -17.56
N LYS A 9 -0.11 11.68 -17.94
CA LYS A 9 -0.22 13.13 -18.10
C LYS A 9 -1.34 13.66 -17.21
N THR A 10 -1.13 14.83 -16.64
CA THR A 10 -2.13 15.54 -15.85
C THR A 10 -2.28 16.97 -16.37
N LEU A 11 -3.49 17.50 -16.35
CA LEU A 11 -3.77 18.86 -16.81
C LEU A 11 -3.90 19.83 -15.63
N VAL A 12 -3.52 21.09 -15.87
CA VAL A 12 -3.76 22.19 -14.93
C VAL A 12 -4.11 23.45 -15.72
N THR A 13 -4.95 24.30 -15.13
CA THR A 13 -5.25 25.62 -15.69
C THR A 13 -3.97 26.45 -15.77
N ARG A 14 -3.81 27.24 -16.84
CA ARG A 14 -2.68 28.18 -16.96
C ARG A 14 -2.73 29.20 -15.81
N THR A 15 -1.56 29.66 -15.38
CA THR A 15 -1.44 30.70 -14.35
C THR A 15 -2.29 31.92 -14.71
N GLN A 16 -3.15 32.34 -13.78
CA GLN A 16 -3.99 33.55 -13.91
C GLN A 16 -3.93 34.34 -12.61
N GLY A 17 -3.46 35.59 -12.71
CA GLY A 17 -3.28 36.47 -11.55
C GLY A 17 -2.35 35.84 -10.50
N THR A 18 -2.83 35.73 -9.27
CA THR A 18 -2.08 35.18 -8.13
C THR A 18 -2.08 33.65 -8.05
N LYS A 19 -2.86 32.96 -8.89
CA LYS A 19 -2.93 31.48 -8.89
C LYS A 19 -1.87 30.90 -9.81
N ILE A 20 -0.81 30.35 -9.25
CA ILE A 20 0.28 29.71 -9.99
C ILE A 20 -0.08 28.26 -10.33
N ALA A 21 0.14 27.87 -11.60
CA ALA A 21 -0.17 26.51 -12.05
C ALA A 21 0.63 25.40 -11.32
N SER A 22 1.87 25.69 -10.89
CA SER A 22 2.68 24.75 -10.12
C SER A 22 2.02 24.35 -8.81
N ASP A 23 1.40 25.30 -8.13
CA ASP A 23 0.83 25.09 -6.80
C ASP A 23 -0.44 24.23 -6.87
N GLY A 24 -1.18 24.34 -7.98
CA GLY A 24 -2.32 23.46 -8.27
C GLY A 24 -1.94 22.06 -8.77
N LEU A 25 -0.66 21.83 -9.10
CA LEU A 25 -0.12 20.52 -9.45
C LEU A 25 0.49 19.81 -8.23
N LYS A 26 1.16 20.56 -7.35
CA LYS A 26 1.70 20.03 -6.09
C LYS A 26 0.56 19.53 -5.19
N GLY A 27 0.83 18.45 -4.45
CA GLY A 27 -0.14 17.81 -3.57
C GLY A 27 -1.15 16.87 -4.25
N ARG A 28 -1.14 16.75 -5.59
CA ARG A 28 -1.95 15.73 -6.27
C ARG A 28 -1.44 14.34 -5.95
N VAL A 29 -2.34 13.45 -5.57
CA VAL A 29 -2.05 12.04 -5.31
C VAL A 29 -2.58 11.20 -6.48
N PHE A 30 -1.69 10.46 -7.12
CA PHE A 30 -2.02 9.52 -8.19
C PHE A 30 -2.01 8.10 -7.64
N GLU A 31 -3.07 7.35 -7.90
CA GLU A 31 -3.13 5.92 -7.55
C GLU A 31 -2.82 5.10 -8.80
N VAL A 32 -1.76 4.32 -8.74
CA VAL A 32 -1.21 3.57 -9.89
C VAL A 32 -1.06 2.10 -9.52
N CYS A 33 -1.35 1.21 -10.46
CA CYS A 33 -1.10 -0.22 -10.27
C CYS A 33 0.40 -0.52 -10.26
N LEU A 34 0.86 -1.46 -9.42
CA LEU A 34 2.27 -1.86 -9.43
C LEU A 34 2.69 -2.45 -10.78
N ALA A 35 1.81 -3.18 -11.46
CA ALA A 35 2.09 -3.75 -12.78
C ALA A 35 2.36 -2.67 -13.86
N ASP A 36 1.84 -1.45 -13.67
CA ASP A 36 2.08 -0.32 -14.59
C ASP A 36 3.40 0.40 -14.29
N LEU A 37 3.96 0.21 -13.09
CA LEU A 37 5.24 0.80 -12.67
C LEU A 37 6.40 -0.18 -12.87
N GLN A 38 6.13 -1.48 -12.73
CA GLN A 38 7.11 -2.55 -12.82
C GLN A 38 6.55 -3.70 -13.64
N ASN A 39 7.24 -4.00 -14.75
CA ASN A 39 6.93 -5.17 -15.56
C ASN A 39 7.03 -6.45 -14.70
N ASP A 40 6.13 -7.41 -14.94
CA ASP A 40 6.06 -8.73 -14.30
C ASP A 40 5.66 -8.78 -12.83
N GLU A 41 5.29 -7.65 -12.24
CA GLU A 41 4.78 -7.59 -10.87
C GLU A 41 3.26 -7.79 -10.77
N VAL A 42 2.80 -8.02 -9.54
CA VAL A 42 1.40 -8.31 -9.24
C VAL A 42 0.49 -7.08 -9.39
N ALA A 43 -0.67 -7.26 -10.02
CA ALA A 43 -1.63 -6.18 -10.26
C ALA A 43 -2.47 -5.78 -9.01
N PHE A 44 -2.44 -6.56 -7.94
CA PHE A 44 -3.29 -6.31 -6.77
C PHE A 44 -2.74 -5.26 -5.80
N ARG A 45 -1.53 -4.74 -6.05
CA ARG A 45 -0.90 -3.68 -5.24
C ARG A 45 -1.05 -2.36 -5.98
N LYS A 46 -1.50 -1.33 -5.28
CA LYS A 46 -1.65 0.03 -5.78
C LYS A 46 -0.78 0.96 -4.96
N PHE A 47 -0.04 1.82 -5.64
CA PHE A 47 0.80 2.84 -5.01
C PHE A 47 0.12 4.19 -5.14
N LYS A 48 0.11 4.94 -4.04
CA LYS A 48 -0.26 6.36 -4.01
C LYS A 48 1.04 7.16 -4.12
N LEU A 49 1.11 8.00 -5.15
CA LEU A 49 2.26 8.83 -5.45
C LEU A 49 1.84 10.30 -5.40
N ILE A 50 2.42 11.08 -4.48
CA ILE A 50 2.12 12.50 -4.30
C ILE A 50 3.09 13.35 -5.12
N THR A 51 2.59 14.38 -5.80
CA THR A 51 3.44 15.35 -6.51
C THR A 51 4.04 16.35 -5.51
N GLU A 52 5.35 16.31 -5.30
CA GLU A 52 6.04 17.24 -4.40
C GLU A 52 6.63 18.43 -5.14
N ASP A 53 7.16 18.20 -6.35
CA ASP A 53 7.81 19.24 -7.13
C ASP A 53 7.40 19.24 -8.60
N VAL A 54 7.50 20.42 -9.22
CA VAL A 54 7.12 20.64 -10.61
C VAL A 54 8.29 21.32 -11.31
N GLN A 55 8.94 20.58 -12.21
CA GLN A 55 10.07 21.04 -12.99
C GLN A 55 9.66 21.25 -14.44
N GLY A 56 9.35 22.50 -14.79
CA GLY A 56 8.87 22.86 -16.13
C GLY A 56 7.57 22.13 -16.47
N LYS A 57 7.66 21.09 -17.30
CA LYS A 57 6.52 20.24 -17.70
C LYS A 57 6.44 18.90 -16.95
N ASN A 58 7.42 18.60 -16.09
CA ASN A 58 7.51 17.33 -15.38
C ASN A 58 7.04 17.50 -13.94
N CYS A 59 6.16 16.60 -13.48
CA CYS A 59 5.74 16.51 -12.09
C CYS A 59 6.54 15.40 -11.42
N LEU A 60 7.33 15.74 -10.40
CA LEU A 60 8.09 14.77 -9.62
C LEU A 60 7.23 14.25 -8.48
N THR A 61 7.07 12.94 -8.42
CA THR A 61 6.23 12.27 -7.43
C THR A 61 7.04 11.49 -6.41
N ASN A 62 6.62 11.54 -5.15
CA ASN A 62 7.16 10.76 -4.05
C ASN A 62 6.14 9.73 -3.52
N PHE A 63 6.59 8.76 -2.74
CA PHE A 63 5.75 7.75 -2.12
C PHE A 63 4.83 8.38 -1.06
N HIS A 64 3.52 8.15 -1.20
CA HIS A 64 2.52 8.61 -0.24
C HIS A 64 1.84 7.45 0.50
N GLY A 65 1.76 6.28 -0.13
CA GLY A 65 1.17 5.09 0.50
C GLY A 65 1.04 3.92 -0.46
N MET A 66 0.65 2.76 0.09
CA MET A 66 0.40 1.54 -0.66
C MET A 66 -0.86 0.88 -0.13
N ASP A 67 -1.74 0.49 -1.04
CA ASP A 67 -2.98 -0.21 -0.75
C ASP A 67 -3.10 -1.50 -1.59
N LEU A 68 -3.86 -2.45 -1.07
CA LEU A 68 -4.30 -3.61 -1.85
C LEU A 68 -5.61 -3.28 -2.60
N THR A 69 -5.82 -3.93 -3.74
CA THR A 69 -7.10 -3.87 -4.44
C THR A 69 -8.20 -4.54 -3.62
N ARG A 70 -9.42 -4.01 -3.73
CA ARG A 70 -10.57 -4.46 -2.93
C ARG A 70 -10.92 -5.92 -3.20
N ASP A 71 -10.90 -6.32 -4.46
CA ASP A 71 -11.13 -7.69 -4.91
C ASP A 71 -10.14 -8.67 -4.27
N LYS A 72 -8.85 -8.31 -4.23
CA LYS A 72 -7.83 -9.15 -3.60
C LYS A 72 -8.08 -9.29 -2.11
N MET A 73 -8.35 -8.18 -1.41
CA MET A 73 -8.63 -8.21 0.02
C MET A 73 -9.88 -9.07 0.32
N CYS A 74 -10.98 -8.85 -0.41
CA CYS A 74 -12.19 -9.65 -0.29
C CYS A 74 -11.97 -11.14 -0.61
N SER A 75 -11.10 -11.48 -1.56
CA SER A 75 -10.82 -12.87 -1.94
C SER A 75 -10.11 -13.69 -0.84
N MET A 76 -9.32 -13.01 0.00
CA MET A 76 -8.55 -13.65 1.07
C MET A 76 -9.42 -13.96 2.29
N VAL A 77 -10.47 -13.17 2.51
CA VAL A 77 -11.42 -13.37 3.61
C VAL A 77 -12.36 -14.53 3.28
N LYS A 78 -12.12 -15.69 3.91
CA LYS A 78 -12.94 -16.90 3.78
C LYS A 78 -13.43 -17.37 5.15
N LYS A 79 -14.52 -18.15 5.16
CA LYS A 79 -15.01 -18.84 6.36
C LYS A 79 -14.03 -19.94 6.80
N TRP A 80 -14.12 -20.35 8.07
CA TRP A 80 -13.39 -21.49 8.65
C TRP A 80 -11.89 -21.30 8.88
N GLN A 81 -11.42 -20.06 8.86
CA GLN A 81 -10.05 -19.67 9.17
C GLN A 81 -10.08 -18.46 10.12
N THR A 82 -9.03 -18.27 10.90
CA THR A 82 -8.85 -17.07 11.72
C THR A 82 -8.11 -16.00 10.91
N MET A 83 -8.66 -14.79 10.91
CA MET A 83 -7.99 -13.58 10.43
C MET A 83 -7.17 -12.98 11.56
N ILE A 84 -5.90 -12.66 11.31
CA ILE A 84 -4.98 -12.07 12.27
C ILE A 84 -4.46 -10.77 11.67
N GLU A 85 -4.81 -9.66 12.30
CA GLU A 85 -4.41 -8.31 11.90
C GLU A 85 -3.47 -7.70 12.94
N ALA A 86 -2.51 -6.90 12.47
CA ALA A 86 -1.60 -6.10 13.28
C ALA A 86 -1.29 -4.77 12.58
N HIS A 87 -1.00 -3.73 13.35
CA HIS A 87 -0.53 -2.45 12.84
C HIS A 87 0.58 -1.89 13.73
N VAL A 88 1.50 -1.14 13.13
CA VAL A 88 2.60 -0.47 13.85
C VAL A 88 2.83 0.91 13.22
N ASP A 89 3.13 1.88 14.08
CA ASP A 89 3.62 3.19 13.69
C ASP A 89 5.16 3.16 13.75
N VAL A 90 5.81 3.34 12.60
CA VAL A 90 7.27 3.25 12.45
C VAL A 90 7.78 4.59 11.95
N LYS A 91 8.88 5.07 12.55
CA LYS A 91 9.62 6.23 12.07
C LYS A 91 10.83 5.75 11.28
N THR A 92 10.94 6.14 10.03
CA THR A 92 12.12 5.85 9.20
C THR A 92 13.29 6.75 9.61
N THR A 93 14.51 6.37 9.21
CA THR A 93 15.75 7.08 9.57
C THR A 93 15.81 8.51 9.01
N ASP A 94 15.15 8.76 7.88
CA ASP A 94 15.00 10.04 7.20
C ASP A 94 13.79 10.87 7.71
N GLY A 95 13.06 10.37 8.71
CA GLY A 95 12.05 11.13 9.44
C GLY A 95 10.61 10.98 8.96
N TYR A 96 10.33 10.14 7.97
CA TYR A 96 8.95 9.80 7.61
C TYR A 96 8.29 8.96 8.71
N LEU A 97 7.04 9.28 9.03
CA LEU A 97 6.19 8.50 9.93
C LEU A 97 5.24 7.67 9.08
N LEU A 98 5.37 6.34 9.16
CA LEU A 98 4.58 5.39 8.41
C LEU A 98 3.71 4.57 9.36
N ARG A 99 2.45 4.36 8.98
CA ARG A 99 1.56 3.38 9.61
C ARG A 99 1.46 2.16 8.72
N LEU A 100 2.03 1.05 9.17
CA LEU A 100 2.01 -0.22 8.45
C LEU A 100 0.85 -1.08 8.96
N PHE A 101 0.13 -1.70 8.03
CA PHE A 101 -0.92 -2.68 8.33
C PHE A 101 -0.50 -4.03 7.77
N CYS A 102 -0.68 -5.08 8.58
CA CYS A 102 -0.45 -6.46 8.19
C CYS A 102 -1.70 -7.29 8.46
N VAL A 103 -2.01 -8.18 7.53
CA VAL A 103 -3.10 -9.16 7.65
C VAL A 103 -2.58 -10.54 7.28
N GLY A 104 -2.95 -11.52 8.09
CA GLY A 104 -2.63 -12.94 7.89
C GLY A 104 -3.85 -13.82 8.12
N PHE A 105 -3.83 -15.01 7.51
CA PHE A 105 -4.88 -16.01 7.65
C PHE A 105 -4.27 -17.35 8.03
N THR A 106 -4.97 -18.09 8.89
CA THR A 106 -4.59 -19.47 9.23
C THR A 106 -4.72 -20.39 8.02
N LYS A 107 -3.68 -21.16 7.72
CA LYS A 107 -3.65 -22.11 6.60
C LYS A 107 -4.18 -23.49 7.02
N LYS A 108 -5.07 -24.07 6.20
CA LYS A 108 -5.46 -25.48 6.32
C LYS A 108 -4.31 -26.39 5.85
N ARG A 109 -3.94 -27.41 6.64
CA ARG A 109 -2.94 -28.40 6.20
C ARG A 109 -3.54 -29.34 5.15
N ASN A 110 -2.72 -29.81 4.21
CA ASN A 110 -3.18 -30.65 3.08
C ASN A 110 -3.93 -31.90 3.54
N ASN A 111 -3.51 -32.53 4.65
CA ASN A 111 -4.11 -33.76 5.19
C ASN A 111 -5.10 -33.50 6.34
N GLN A 112 -5.57 -32.26 6.52
CA GLN A 112 -6.47 -31.91 7.62
C GLN A 112 -7.92 -32.30 7.29
N ILE A 113 -8.46 -33.26 8.05
CA ILE A 113 -9.85 -33.74 7.91
C ILE A 113 -10.86 -32.67 8.38
N ARG A 114 -10.55 -31.95 9.47
CA ARG A 114 -11.42 -30.90 10.02
C ARG A 114 -11.64 -29.79 9.00
N LYS A 115 -12.90 -29.30 8.93
CA LYS A 115 -13.27 -28.16 8.07
C LYS A 115 -12.65 -26.85 8.55
N THR A 116 -12.43 -26.70 9.86
CA THR A 116 -12.00 -25.47 10.50
C THR A 116 -10.51 -25.47 10.84
N SER A 117 -9.87 -24.33 10.63
CA SER A 117 -8.48 -24.04 11.01
C SER A 117 -8.45 -22.80 11.88
N TYR A 118 -8.92 -22.91 13.11
CA TYR A 118 -8.93 -21.77 14.04
C TYR A 118 -7.70 -21.78 14.93
N ALA A 119 -7.08 -20.61 15.09
CA ALA A 119 -6.05 -20.38 16.08
C ALA A 119 -6.70 -20.02 17.43
N GLN A 120 -6.15 -20.57 18.53
CA GLN A 120 -6.55 -20.16 19.87
C GLN A 120 -6.13 -18.70 20.13
N HIS A 121 -6.82 -18.02 21.05
CA HIS A 121 -6.53 -16.62 21.37
C HIS A 121 -5.06 -16.37 21.71
N GLN A 122 -4.45 -17.24 22.52
CA GLN A 122 -3.03 -17.12 22.89
C GLN A 122 -2.10 -17.22 21.67
N GLN A 123 -2.40 -18.08 20.70
CA GLN A 123 -1.64 -18.21 19.47
C GLN A 123 -1.77 -16.94 18.61
N VAL A 124 -2.97 -16.37 18.52
CA VAL A 124 -3.21 -15.11 17.80
C VAL A 124 -2.38 -13.97 18.41
N CYS A 125 -2.34 -13.86 19.74
CA CYS A 125 -1.53 -12.84 20.44
C CYS A 125 -0.03 -13.02 20.18
N GLN A 126 0.48 -14.25 20.21
CA GLN A 126 1.88 -14.54 19.89
C GLN A 126 2.23 -14.21 18.44
N ILE A 127 1.35 -14.54 17.49
CA ILE A 127 1.54 -14.22 16.06
C ILE A 127 1.53 -12.69 15.87
N ARG A 128 0.59 -11.97 16.48
CA ARG A 128 0.54 -10.50 16.41
C ARG A 128 1.81 -9.86 16.97
N LYS A 129 2.31 -10.34 18.11
CA LYS A 129 3.58 -9.84 18.68
C LYS A 129 4.73 -10.01 17.69
N LYS A 130 4.83 -11.17 17.04
CA LYS A 130 5.86 -11.43 16.02
C LYS A 130 5.67 -10.61 14.74
N MET A 131 4.42 -10.38 14.31
CA MET A 131 4.13 -9.48 13.18
C MET A 131 4.61 -8.06 13.46
N MET A 132 4.32 -7.53 14.65
CA MET A 132 4.75 -6.17 15.03
C MET A 132 6.28 -6.06 15.15
N GLU A 133 6.93 -7.07 15.71
CA GLU A 133 8.40 -7.15 15.84
C GLU A 133 9.11 -7.14 14.47
N ILE A 134 8.54 -7.79 13.45
CA ILE A 134 9.13 -7.82 12.09
C ILE A 134 8.89 -6.50 11.33
N MET A 135 7.78 -5.82 11.59
CA MET A 135 7.44 -4.57 10.91
C MET A 135 8.18 -3.34 11.48
N THR A 136 8.69 -3.43 12.71
CA THR A 136 9.42 -2.36 13.39
C THR A 136 10.90 -2.44 13.08
#